data_AF-A0A3P7KJC7-F1
#
_entry.id   AF-A0A3P7KJC7-F1
#
_cell.length_a   1.000
_cell.length_b   1.000
_cell.length_c   1.000
_cell.angle_alpha   90.00
_cell.angle_beta   90.00
_cell.angle_gamma   90.00
#
_symmetry.space_group_name_H-M   'P 1'
#
loop_
_entity.id
_entity.type
_entity.pdbx_description
1 polymer ?
#
loop_
_entity_poly.entity_id
_entity_poly.type
_entity_poly.pdbx_seq_one_letter_code
_entity_poly.pdbx_strand_id
1 'polypeptide(L)'
;PVNSSVSISETQIRKLMEISEPFTTYTSTHLVKSYPKGLRQDSSNFCPVQSWIFGIQSVALNMQTSGKDLDLNSGLFRINGNCGYVLKPAILIRGLNLPEIAKIVRMKMNILVIRGEYLPKPFSKDGEIIDPYVIVEILGIPADCNKFQTKIINNNGFYPVWNENFKFELRCPEMAMLRLCVNDYDTCSTDDFIGEFSIPVSSIRPG
;
A
#
# COMPACT_ATOMS: atom_id res chain seq x y z
N PRO A 1 26.86 -16.25 7.98
CA PRO A 1 27.76 -15.70 9.02
C PRO A 1 26.91 -14.99 10.07
N VAL A 2 27.34 -14.84 11.33
CA VAL A 2 26.53 -14.17 12.37
C VAL A 2 26.14 -12.73 11.97
N ASN A 3 26.92 -12.09 11.10
CA ASN A 3 26.67 -10.74 10.56
C ASN A 3 26.34 -10.71 9.05
N SER A 4 25.91 -11.83 8.45
CA SER A 4 25.60 -11.81 7.01
C SER A 4 24.21 -11.23 6.74
N SER A 5 24.15 -10.18 5.93
CA SER A 5 22.90 -9.71 5.32
C SER A 5 22.53 -10.60 4.13
N VAL A 6 21.30 -11.09 4.09
CA VAL A 6 20.79 -11.90 2.96
C VAL A 6 20.03 -11.00 2.00
N SER A 7 20.23 -11.23 0.69
CA SER A 7 19.42 -10.63 -0.37
C SER A 7 18.50 -11.68 -0.96
N ILE A 8 17.20 -11.36 -1.09
CA ILE A 8 16.18 -12.25 -1.63
C ILE A 8 15.41 -11.59 -2.77
N SER A 9 15.06 -12.37 -3.79
CA SER A 9 14.23 -11.90 -4.91
C SER A 9 12.74 -11.88 -4.55
N GLU A 10 11.93 -11.07 -5.24
CA GLU A 10 10.47 -11.08 -5.09
C GLU A 10 9.85 -12.48 -5.28
N THR A 11 10.45 -13.36 -6.09
CA THR A 11 9.98 -14.73 -6.30
C THR A 11 10.15 -15.57 -5.04
N GLN A 12 11.23 -15.37 -4.29
CA GLN A 12 11.44 -16.05 -3.00
C GLN A 12 10.49 -15.52 -1.93
N ILE A 13 10.19 -14.22 -1.93
CA ILE A 13 9.20 -13.63 -1.00
C ILE A 13 7.82 -14.25 -1.18
N ARG A 14 7.37 -14.44 -2.43
CA ARG A 14 6.08 -15.10 -2.68
C ARG A 14 6.05 -16.52 -2.11
N LYS A 15 7.13 -17.28 -2.22
CA LYS A 15 7.24 -18.61 -1.60
C LYS A 15 7.19 -18.54 -0.06
N LEU A 16 7.80 -17.52 0.55
CA LEU A 16 7.69 -17.31 2.00
C LEU A 16 6.23 -17.05 2.44
N MET A 17 5.42 -16.38 1.60
CA MET A 17 3.98 -16.21 1.85
C MET A 17 3.21 -17.53 1.83
N GLU A 18 3.65 -18.50 1.04
CA GLU A 18 3.01 -19.82 0.94
C GLU A 18 3.40 -20.75 2.09
N ILE A 19 4.66 -20.67 2.55
CA ILE A 19 5.24 -21.66 3.48
C ILE A 19 4.97 -21.31 4.96
N SER A 20 4.50 -20.09 5.26
CA SER A 20 4.12 -19.65 6.63
C SER A 20 5.20 -19.90 7.69
N GLU A 21 6.47 -19.93 7.29
CA GLU A 21 7.59 -20.05 8.21
C GLU A 21 7.81 -18.73 8.97
N PRO A 22 8.34 -18.78 10.22
CA PRO A 22 8.58 -17.61 11.04
C PRO A 22 9.82 -16.83 10.55
N PHE A 23 9.80 -16.35 9.30
CA PHE A 23 10.83 -15.49 8.73
C PHE A 23 10.94 -14.15 9.47
N THR A 24 9.84 -13.71 10.12
CA THR A 24 9.82 -12.54 11.02
C THR A 24 10.79 -12.68 12.19
N THR A 25 11.03 -13.90 12.69
CA THR A 25 12.06 -14.16 13.72
C THR A 25 13.45 -13.89 13.18
N TYR A 26 13.73 -14.28 11.94
CA TYR A 26 15.03 -14.02 11.31
C TYR A 26 15.26 -12.52 11.09
N THR A 27 14.28 -11.81 10.50
CA THR A 27 14.37 -10.36 10.24
C THR A 27 14.31 -9.52 11.51
N SER A 28 13.92 -10.08 12.66
CA SER A 28 13.99 -9.40 13.95
C SER A 28 15.43 -9.09 14.39
N THR A 29 16.38 -9.94 14.00
CA THR A 29 17.80 -9.87 14.42
C THR A 29 18.77 -9.66 13.26
N HIS A 30 18.32 -9.81 12.02
CA HIS A 30 19.15 -9.69 10.82
C HIS A 30 18.59 -8.66 9.83
N LEU A 31 19.49 -7.96 9.14
CA LEU A 31 19.15 -7.09 8.03
C LEU A 31 18.96 -7.92 6.75
N VAL A 32 17.79 -7.79 6.12
CA VAL A 32 17.47 -8.46 4.86
C VAL A 32 17.17 -7.42 3.79
N LYS A 33 17.68 -7.69 2.58
CA LYS A 33 17.38 -6.93 1.38
C LYS A 33 16.46 -7.73 0.47
N SER A 34 15.43 -7.10 -0.08
CA SER A 34 14.63 -7.66 -1.17
C SER A 34 14.77 -6.84 -2.45
N TYR A 35 14.66 -7.48 -3.61
CA TYR A 35 14.80 -6.82 -4.92
C TYR A 35 13.89 -7.41 -6.01
N PRO A 36 13.57 -6.65 -7.08
CA PRO A 36 12.74 -7.12 -8.18
C PRO A 36 13.43 -8.28 -8.94
N LYS A 37 12.65 -9.18 -9.54
CA LYS A 37 13.21 -10.29 -10.35
C LYS A 37 13.87 -9.75 -11.61
N GLY A 38 14.92 -10.41 -12.09
CA GLY A 38 15.63 -10.01 -13.31
C GLY A 38 14.78 -9.98 -14.59
N LEU A 39 13.63 -10.68 -14.61
CA LEU A 39 12.69 -10.64 -15.74
C LEU A 39 11.95 -9.30 -15.90
N ARG A 40 12.01 -8.39 -14.91
CA ARG A 40 11.40 -7.04 -14.99
C ARG A 40 12.33 -6.10 -15.78
N GLN A 41 12.53 -6.42 -17.05
CA GLN A 41 13.36 -5.62 -17.96
C GLN A 41 12.77 -4.24 -18.24
N ASP A 42 11.45 -4.10 -18.08
CA ASP A 42 10.70 -2.84 -18.10
C ASP A 42 10.91 -1.97 -16.85
N SER A 43 11.74 -2.41 -15.89
CA SER A 43 11.92 -1.77 -14.59
C SER A 43 10.64 -1.63 -13.76
N SER A 44 9.63 -2.46 -14.01
CA SER A 44 8.42 -2.50 -13.17
C SER A 44 8.77 -2.87 -11.72
N ASN A 45 7.94 -2.42 -10.78
CA ASN A 45 8.11 -2.67 -9.36
C ASN A 45 7.24 -3.82 -8.85
N PHE A 46 7.61 -4.34 -7.68
CA PHE A 46 6.81 -5.32 -6.94
C PHE A 46 6.24 -4.65 -5.69
N CYS A 47 5.13 -5.18 -5.18
CA CYS A 47 4.48 -4.61 -4.01
C CYS A 47 5.40 -4.69 -2.78
N PRO A 48 5.87 -3.55 -2.23
CA PRO A 48 6.84 -3.55 -1.14
C PRO A 48 6.23 -4.02 0.18
N VAL A 49 4.91 -3.90 0.33
CA VAL A 49 4.16 -4.39 1.51
C VAL A 49 4.38 -5.88 1.73
N GLN A 50 4.53 -6.68 0.66
CA GLN A 50 4.81 -8.11 0.75
C GLN A 50 6.14 -8.39 1.46
N SER A 51 7.13 -7.51 1.32
CA SER A 51 8.39 -7.60 2.06
C SER A 51 8.25 -7.09 3.50
N TRP A 52 7.56 -5.96 3.68
CA TRP A 52 7.43 -5.32 4.99
C TRP A 52 6.69 -6.15 6.01
N ILE A 53 5.66 -6.91 5.61
CA ILE A 53 4.93 -7.82 6.52
C ILE A 53 5.83 -8.93 7.09
N PHE A 54 6.94 -9.24 6.41
CA PHE A 54 7.96 -10.17 6.89
C PHE A 54 9.10 -9.49 7.67
N GLY A 55 9.02 -8.18 7.90
CA GLY A 55 10.04 -7.41 8.61
C GLY A 55 11.31 -7.13 7.82
N ILE A 56 11.30 -7.36 6.49
CA ILE A 56 12.41 -7.02 5.59
C ILE A 56 12.54 -5.50 5.54
N GLN A 57 13.76 -5.01 5.79
CA GLN A 57 14.03 -3.59 5.99
C GLN A 57 14.46 -2.89 4.70
N SER A 58 15.32 -3.54 3.90
CA SER A 58 15.86 -2.94 2.67
C SER A 58 15.08 -3.46 1.46
N VAL A 59 13.96 -2.81 1.13
CA VAL A 59 13.13 -3.18 -0.01
C VAL A 59 13.51 -2.32 -1.21
N ALA A 60 14.34 -2.87 -2.10
CA ALA A 60 14.82 -2.15 -3.27
C ALA A 60 13.72 -2.06 -4.35
N LEU A 61 13.40 -0.84 -4.76
CA LEU A 61 12.49 -0.53 -5.86
C LEU A 61 13.22 0.30 -6.93
N ASN A 62 12.72 0.22 -8.15
CA ASN A 62 13.11 1.07 -9.27
C ASN A 62 12.47 2.45 -9.10
N MET A 63 13.23 3.41 -8.55
CA MET A 63 12.75 4.76 -8.23
C MET A 63 12.38 5.58 -9.48
N GLN A 64 12.87 5.20 -10.66
CA GLN A 64 12.54 5.82 -11.94
C GLN A 64 11.14 5.42 -12.46
N THR A 65 10.54 4.37 -11.90
CA THR A 65 9.26 3.83 -12.38
C THR A 65 8.14 4.23 -11.43
N SER A 66 7.39 5.27 -11.83
CA SER A 66 6.18 5.70 -11.14
C SER A 66 5.12 4.60 -11.11
N GLY A 67 4.26 4.64 -10.10
CA GLY A 67 3.12 3.74 -9.96
C GLY A 67 2.88 3.32 -8.52
N LYS A 68 1.83 2.51 -8.33
CA LYS A 68 1.31 2.09 -7.02
C LYS A 68 2.39 1.64 -6.03
N ASP A 69 3.37 0.86 -6.47
CA ASP A 69 4.40 0.32 -5.58
C ASP A 69 5.35 1.42 -5.05
N LEU A 70 5.67 2.41 -5.88
CA LEU A 70 6.49 3.55 -5.48
C LEU A 70 5.68 4.57 -4.66
N ASP A 71 4.38 4.70 -4.93
CA ASP A 71 3.46 5.50 -4.12
C ASP A 71 3.38 4.96 -2.69
N LEU A 72 3.25 3.64 -2.53
CA LEU A 72 3.26 2.97 -1.22
C LEU A 72 4.58 3.20 -0.47
N ASN A 73 5.71 3.11 -1.18
CA ASN A 73 7.03 3.42 -0.62
C ASN A 73 7.08 4.87 -0.12
N SER A 74 6.64 5.81 -0.95
CA SER A 74 6.59 7.23 -0.59
C SER A 74 5.64 7.48 0.58
N GLY A 75 4.51 6.76 0.65
CA GLY A 75 3.54 6.84 1.75
C GLY A 75 4.10 6.35 3.08
N LEU A 76 4.78 5.20 3.10
CA LEU A 76 5.43 4.68 4.31
C LEU A 76 6.55 5.61 4.78
N PHE A 77 7.46 5.99 3.88
CA PHE A 77 8.64 6.77 4.26
C PHE A 77 8.37 8.27 4.41
N ARG A 78 7.12 8.74 4.21
CA ARG A 78 6.71 10.10 4.56
C ARG A 78 6.58 10.31 6.07
N ILE A 79 6.47 9.23 6.85
CA ILE A 79 6.45 9.35 8.30
C ILE A 79 7.87 9.54 8.85
N ASN A 80 7.98 9.82 10.15
CA ASN A 80 9.27 10.00 10.81
C ASN A 80 10.16 11.07 10.12
N GLY A 81 9.54 12.16 9.66
CA GLY A 81 10.25 13.30 9.08
C GLY A 81 10.96 13.02 7.76
N ASN A 82 10.49 12.05 6.98
CA ASN A 82 11.06 11.67 5.68
C ASN A 82 12.55 11.26 5.73
N CYS A 83 13.04 10.78 6.88
CA CYS A 83 14.46 10.47 7.05
C CYS A 83 14.92 9.17 6.38
N GLY A 84 14.00 8.42 5.75
CA GLY A 84 14.28 7.13 5.12
C GLY A 84 14.32 5.94 6.08
N TYR A 85 14.10 6.15 7.38
CA TYR A 85 14.04 5.10 8.39
C TYR A 85 12.70 5.16 9.13
N VAL A 86 12.03 4.01 9.20
CA VAL A 86 10.78 3.83 9.95
C VAL A 86 10.97 2.66 10.91
N LEU A 87 10.67 2.88 12.20
CA LEU A 87 10.76 1.83 13.20
C LEU A 87 9.74 0.73 12.91
N LYS A 88 10.18 -0.53 12.91
CA LYS A 88 9.29 -1.68 12.74
C LYS A 88 8.25 -1.76 13.87
N PRO A 89 7.02 -2.22 13.59
CA PRO A 89 6.07 -2.65 14.61
C PRO A 89 6.67 -3.61 15.64
N ALA A 90 6.22 -3.54 16.89
CA ALA A 90 6.74 -4.37 17.97
C ALA A 90 6.61 -5.87 17.66
N ILE A 91 5.58 -6.25 16.91
CA ILE A 91 5.34 -7.62 16.42
C ILE A 91 6.52 -8.13 15.58
N LEU A 92 7.09 -7.30 14.70
CA LEU A 92 8.22 -7.64 13.83
C LEU A 92 9.58 -7.48 14.52
N ILE A 93 9.66 -6.66 15.57
CA ILE A 93 10.85 -6.56 16.42
C ILE A 93 10.97 -7.80 17.32
N ARG A 94 9.83 -8.34 17.80
CA ARG A 94 9.80 -9.55 18.63
C ARG A 94 9.81 -10.85 17.83
N GLY A 95 9.68 -10.79 16.50
CA GLY A 95 9.63 -11.98 15.65
C GLY A 95 8.39 -12.84 15.87
N LEU A 96 7.24 -12.23 16.17
CA LEU A 96 6.02 -12.98 16.46
C LEU A 96 5.41 -13.59 15.18
N ASN A 97 4.68 -14.70 15.37
CA ASN A 97 4.07 -15.44 14.28
C ASN A 97 2.77 -14.77 13.80
N LEU A 98 2.71 -14.40 12.52
CA LEU A 98 1.58 -13.68 11.91
C LEU A 98 0.23 -14.44 11.90
N PRO A 99 0.18 -15.77 11.64
CA PRO A 99 -1.08 -16.52 11.54
C PRO A 99 -1.89 -16.53 12.84
N GLU A 100 -1.23 -16.45 14.00
CA GLU A 100 -1.92 -16.42 15.29
C GLU A 100 -2.53 -15.04 15.56
N ILE A 101 -1.80 -13.98 15.21
CA ILE A 101 -2.24 -12.59 15.35
C ILE A 101 -3.40 -12.27 14.39
N ALA A 102 -3.40 -12.88 13.21
CA ALA A 102 -4.43 -12.70 12.18
C ALA A 102 -5.82 -13.30 12.56
N LYS A 103 -6.01 -13.86 13.75
CA LYS A 103 -7.31 -14.41 14.17
C LYS A 103 -8.23 -13.40 14.84
N ILE A 104 -7.67 -12.32 15.40
CA ILE A 104 -8.40 -11.38 16.25
C ILE A 104 -8.46 -10.02 15.57
N VAL A 105 -9.67 -9.47 15.40
CA VAL A 105 -9.85 -8.08 14.96
C VAL A 105 -9.41 -7.15 16.09
N ARG A 106 -8.42 -6.30 15.81
CA ARG A 106 -7.84 -5.35 16.77
C ARG A 106 -8.34 -3.92 16.58
N MET A 107 -8.76 -3.58 15.37
CA MET A 107 -9.25 -2.24 15.05
C MET A 107 -10.40 -2.35 14.05
N LYS A 108 -11.47 -1.60 14.29
CA LYS A 108 -12.52 -1.35 13.30
C LYS A 108 -12.37 0.08 12.81
N MET A 109 -12.15 0.25 11.51
CA MET A 109 -11.94 1.55 10.89
C MET A 109 -13.09 1.84 9.93
N ASN A 110 -13.59 3.06 9.98
CA ASN A 110 -14.68 3.54 9.14
C ASN A 110 -14.18 4.75 8.34
N ILE A 111 -14.20 4.64 7.01
CA ILE A 111 -13.74 5.69 6.09
C ILE A 111 -14.93 6.22 5.32
N LEU A 112 -15.25 7.50 5.55
CA LEU A 112 -16.27 8.22 4.80
C LEU A 112 -15.60 9.05 3.70
N VAL A 113 -15.79 8.66 2.44
CA VAL A 113 -15.38 9.46 1.28
C VAL A 113 -16.49 10.47 0.99
N ILE A 114 -16.28 11.70 1.45
CA ILE A 114 -17.29 12.77 1.36
C ILE A 114 -17.33 13.35 -0.05
N ARG A 115 -16.25 14.03 -0.45
CA ARG A 115 -16.14 14.78 -1.70
C ARG A 115 -14.69 14.97 -2.15
N GLY A 116 -14.50 15.34 -3.40
CA GLY A 116 -13.23 15.81 -3.97
C GLY A 116 -13.31 17.30 -4.26
N GLU A 117 -12.16 17.95 -4.38
CA GLU A 117 -12.07 19.37 -4.73
C GLU A 117 -10.91 19.57 -5.70
N TYR A 118 -11.16 20.31 -6.79
CA TYR A 118 -10.14 20.68 -7.78
C TYR A 118 -9.32 19.50 -8.31
N LEU A 119 -9.97 18.39 -8.66
CA LEU A 119 -9.29 17.23 -9.21
C LEU A 119 -8.62 17.59 -10.55
N PRO A 120 -7.33 17.26 -10.73
CA PRO A 120 -6.61 17.59 -11.96
C PRO A 120 -7.17 16.79 -13.14
N LYS A 121 -7.15 17.41 -14.32
CA LYS A 121 -7.48 16.71 -15.56
C LYS A 121 -6.25 15.92 -16.05
N PRO A 122 -6.44 14.67 -16.52
CA PRO A 122 -5.39 13.94 -17.23
C PRO A 122 -4.91 14.73 -18.46
N PHE A 123 -3.61 14.62 -18.78
CA PHE A 123 -2.99 15.37 -19.89
C PHE A 123 -3.51 15.00 -21.29
N SER A 124 -4.27 13.91 -21.42
CA SER A 124 -4.65 13.26 -22.67
C SER A 124 -5.97 13.76 -23.28
N LYS A 125 -6.80 14.52 -22.55
CA LYS A 125 -8.19 14.80 -22.96
C LYS A 125 -8.58 16.28 -22.86
N ASP A 126 -8.15 17.05 -23.85
CA ASP A 126 -8.59 18.45 -23.99
C ASP A 126 -10.10 18.53 -24.23
N GLY A 127 -10.80 19.31 -23.41
CA GLY A 127 -12.24 19.56 -23.52
C GLY A 127 -13.14 18.62 -22.73
N GLU A 128 -12.65 17.45 -22.30
CA GLU A 128 -13.45 16.50 -21.50
C GLU A 128 -13.49 16.89 -20.02
N ILE A 129 -14.59 16.56 -19.36
CA ILE A 129 -14.75 16.70 -17.92
C ILE A 129 -14.65 15.31 -17.33
N ILE A 130 -13.75 15.15 -16.36
CA ILE A 130 -13.52 13.85 -15.73
C ILE A 130 -14.77 13.30 -15.04
N ASP A 131 -14.85 11.97 -15.01
CA ASP A 131 -15.84 11.14 -14.35
C ASP A 131 -15.19 10.46 -13.12
N PRO A 132 -14.91 11.19 -12.03
CA PRO A 132 -14.06 10.66 -10.97
C PRO A 132 -14.75 9.61 -10.11
N TYR A 133 -13.95 8.64 -9.69
CA TYR A 133 -14.27 7.73 -8.59
C TYR A 133 -13.04 7.50 -7.71
N VAL A 134 -13.27 7.05 -6.48
CA VAL A 134 -12.21 6.81 -5.49
C VAL A 134 -12.13 5.33 -5.17
N ILE A 135 -10.93 4.78 -5.27
CA ILE A 135 -10.56 3.48 -4.74
C ILE A 135 -10.03 3.69 -3.32
N VAL A 136 -10.63 2.98 -2.36
CA VAL A 136 -10.19 2.92 -0.96
C VAL A 136 -9.65 1.52 -0.70
N GLU A 137 -8.35 1.40 -0.51
CA GLU A 137 -7.66 0.11 -0.40
C GLU A 137 -6.84 0.03 0.89
N ILE A 138 -6.94 -1.10 1.59
CA ILE A 138 -6.03 -1.48 2.66
C ILE A 138 -5.06 -2.51 2.11
N LEU A 139 -3.77 -2.27 2.33
CA LEU A 139 -2.70 -3.20 2.05
C LEU A 139 -1.97 -3.56 3.35
N GLY A 140 -1.63 -4.82 3.55
CA GLY A 140 -0.94 -5.26 4.75
C GLY A 140 -0.83 -6.78 4.76
N ILE A 141 -1.15 -7.37 5.90
CA ILE A 141 -1.31 -8.83 5.96
C ILE A 141 -2.49 -9.27 5.08
N PRO A 142 -2.46 -10.47 4.47
CA PRO A 142 -3.53 -10.93 3.58
C PRO A 142 -4.94 -10.87 4.17
N ALA A 143 -5.08 -11.07 5.49
CA ALA A 143 -6.36 -11.04 6.18
C ALA A 143 -6.96 -9.63 6.36
N ASP A 144 -6.16 -8.58 6.18
CA ASP A 144 -6.59 -7.18 6.29
C ASP A 144 -6.72 -6.51 4.91
N CYS A 145 -6.18 -7.13 3.85
CA CYS A 145 -6.23 -6.60 2.50
C CYS A 145 -7.68 -6.54 2.00
N ASN A 146 -8.15 -5.33 1.67
CA ASN A 146 -9.48 -5.13 1.12
C ASN A 146 -9.49 -3.89 0.22
N LYS A 147 -10.29 -3.91 -0.83
CA LYS A 147 -10.37 -2.84 -1.84
C LYS A 147 -11.84 -2.53 -2.11
N PHE A 148 -12.22 -1.29 -1.88
CA PHE A 148 -13.53 -0.76 -2.24
C PHE A 148 -13.40 0.34 -3.29
N GLN A 149 -14.52 0.60 -3.96
CA GLN A 149 -14.65 1.64 -4.96
C GLN A 149 -15.93 2.40 -4.68
N THR A 150 -15.88 3.73 -4.78
CA THR A 150 -17.08 4.56 -4.79
C THR A 150 -17.82 4.43 -6.12
N LYS A 151 -19.02 4.99 -6.18
CA LYS A 151 -19.68 5.32 -7.44
C LYS A 151 -18.85 6.30 -8.25
N ILE A 152 -19.10 6.28 -9.55
CA ILE A 152 -18.56 7.24 -10.50
C ILE A 152 -19.47 8.48 -10.48
N ILE A 153 -18.88 9.66 -10.44
CA ILE A 153 -19.61 10.93 -10.55
C ILE A 153 -19.33 11.50 -11.93
N ASN A 154 -20.36 11.57 -12.77
CA ASN A 154 -20.17 11.98 -14.16
C ASN A 154 -19.93 13.49 -14.28
N ASN A 155 -19.00 13.88 -15.14
CA ASN A 155 -18.69 15.23 -15.60
C ASN A 155 -18.49 16.23 -14.45
N ASN A 156 -17.75 15.84 -13.42
CA ASN A 156 -17.51 16.72 -12.27
C ASN A 156 -16.16 16.47 -11.58
N GLY A 157 -15.11 17.10 -12.10
CA GLY A 157 -13.80 17.15 -11.43
C GLY A 157 -13.63 18.29 -10.43
N PHE A 158 -14.51 19.29 -10.44
CA PHE A 158 -14.36 20.48 -9.58
C PHE A 158 -14.83 20.21 -8.15
N TYR A 159 -15.96 19.53 -8.00
CA TYR A 159 -16.61 19.26 -6.71
C TYR A 159 -17.46 17.98 -6.74
N PRO A 160 -16.88 16.80 -6.99
CA PRO A 160 -17.62 15.53 -6.91
C PRO A 160 -17.98 15.19 -5.47
N VAL A 161 -19.23 14.77 -5.20
CA VAL A 161 -19.70 14.34 -3.88
C VAL A 161 -20.11 12.88 -3.96
N TRP A 162 -19.44 12.02 -3.18
CA TRP A 162 -19.76 10.59 -3.08
C TRP A 162 -20.59 10.28 -1.84
N ASN A 163 -20.18 10.81 -0.69
CA ASN A 163 -20.77 10.53 0.62
C ASN A 163 -20.94 9.02 0.90
N GLU A 164 -19.89 8.25 0.62
CA GLU A 164 -19.88 6.78 0.74
C GLU A 164 -19.01 6.31 1.89
N ASN A 165 -19.50 5.30 2.61
CA ASN A 165 -18.89 4.83 3.83
C ASN A 165 -18.36 3.40 3.71
N PHE A 166 -17.09 3.18 4.05
CA PHE A 166 -16.40 1.91 3.96
C PHE A 166 -15.92 1.45 5.34
N LYS A 167 -16.19 0.18 5.67
CA LYS A 167 -15.83 -0.42 6.95
C LYS A 167 -14.72 -1.44 6.76
N PHE A 168 -13.69 -1.36 7.59
CA PHE A 168 -12.56 -2.27 7.61
C PHE A 168 -12.39 -2.86 9.01
N GLU A 169 -12.12 -4.16 9.06
CA GLU A 169 -11.79 -4.88 10.30
C GLU A 169 -10.35 -5.36 10.21
N LEU A 170 -9.45 -4.68 10.93
CA LEU A 170 -8.01 -4.89 10.86
C LEU A 170 -7.54 -5.75 12.04
N ARG A 171 -6.80 -6.82 11.73
CA ARG A 171 -6.16 -7.71 12.70
C ARG A 171 -4.75 -7.27 13.03
N CYS A 172 -4.04 -6.65 12.09
CA CYS A 172 -2.70 -6.11 12.27
C CYS A 172 -2.60 -4.67 11.72
N PRO A 173 -3.27 -3.69 12.39
CA PRO A 173 -3.26 -2.29 11.93
C PRO A 173 -1.86 -1.67 11.89
N GLU A 174 -0.91 -2.16 12.70
CA GLU A 174 0.48 -1.69 12.71
C GLU A 174 1.25 -1.99 11.42
N MET A 175 0.79 -2.97 10.62
CA MET A 175 1.38 -3.34 9.32
C MET A 175 0.49 -2.95 8.14
N ALA A 176 -0.62 -2.27 8.40
CA ALA A 176 -1.57 -1.88 7.38
C ALA A 176 -1.26 -0.47 6.83
N MET A 177 -1.43 -0.33 5.52
CA MET A 177 -1.35 0.91 4.75
C MET A 177 -2.74 1.18 4.17
N LEU A 178 -3.24 2.41 4.36
CA LEU A 178 -4.38 2.92 3.61
C LEU A 178 -3.87 3.58 2.33
N ARG A 179 -4.49 3.24 1.21
CA ARG A 179 -4.31 3.88 -0.08
C ARG A 179 -5.64 4.41 -0.59
N LEU A 180 -5.65 5.71 -0.89
CA LEU A 180 -6.73 6.38 -1.61
C LEU A 180 -6.24 6.69 -3.02
N CYS A 181 -6.99 6.29 -4.04
CA CYS A 181 -6.63 6.53 -5.43
C CYS A 181 -7.83 7.04 -6.19
N VAL A 182 -7.67 8.19 -6.84
CA VAL A 182 -8.71 8.81 -7.67
C VAL A 182 -8.38 8.50 -9.12
N ASN A 183 -9.36 8.01 -9.86
CA ASN A 183 -9.24 7.79 -11.30
C ASN A 183 -10.43 8.43 -12.02
N ASP A 184 -10.21 8.73 -13.30
CA ASP A 184 -11.19 9.15 -14.28
C ASP A 184 -11.75 7.90 -14.97
N TYR A 185 -13.05 7.66 -14.86
CA TYR A 185 -13.67 6.51 -15.51
C TYR A 185 -13.78 6.72 -17.03
N ASP A 186 -13.35 5.73 -17.80
CA ASP A 186 -13.50 5.72 -19.25
C ASP A 186 -14.35 4.58 -19.75
N THR A 187 -15.33 4.88 -20.61
CA THR A 187 -16.18 3.84 -21.21
C THR A 187 -15.44 3.06 -22.31
N CYS A 188 -14.49 3.72 -23.01
CA CYS A 188 -13.87 3.21 -24.24
C CYS A 188 -12.38 2.90 -24.11
N SER A 189 -11.75 3.24 -22.98
CA SER A 189 -10.32 3.07 -22.71
C SER A 189 -10.08 2.61 -21.28
N THR A 190 -8.81 2.45 -20.91
CA THR A 190 -8.42 2.27 -19.51
C THR A 190 -8.62 3.56 -18.75
N ASP A 191 -9.21 3.47 -17.55
CA ASP A 191 -9.37 4.60 -16.65
C ASP A 191 -8.06 5.35 -16.41
N ASP A 192 -8.10 6.68 -16.49
CA ASP A 192 -6.95 7.52 -16.31
C ASP A 192 -6.68 7.79 -14.82
N PHE A 193 -5.42 7.72 -14.43
CA PHE A 193 -4.99 8.05 -13.07
C PHE A 193 -5.05 9.56 -12.83
N ILE A 194 -5.75 9.98 -11.77
CA ILE A 194 -5.85 11.40 -11.37
C ILE A 194 -4.88 11.71 -10.23
N GLY A 195 -4.87 10.88 -9.19
CA GLY A 195 -4.08 11.15 -7.99
C GLY A 195 -4.16 10.05 -6.94
N GLU A 196 -3.23 10.08 -6.00
CA GLU A 196 -3.07 9.06 -4.98
C GLU A 196 -2.65 9.66 -3.64
N PHE A 197 -3.05 8.99 -2.56
CA PHE A 197 -2.48 9.19 -1.25
C PHE A 197 -2.39 7.87 -0.47
N SER A 198 -1.17 7.45 -0.16
CA SER A 198 -0.87 6.32 0.73
C SER A 198 -0.35 6.76 2.10
N ILE A 199 -0.81 6.12 3.17
CA ILE A 199 -0.37 6.37 4.55
C ILE A 199 -0.47 5.11 5.42
N PRO A 200 0.47 4.88 6.37
CA PRO A 200 0.32 3.85 7.38
C PRO A 200 -0.92 4.09 8.25
N VAL A 201 -1.69 3.04 8.55
CA VAL A 201 -2.91 3.15 9.37
C VAL A 201 -2.62 3.75 10.74
N SER A 202 -1.46 3.44 11.33
CA SER A 202 -0.98 4.01 12.60
C SER A 202 -0.78 5.53 12.59
N SER A 203 -0.70 6.15 11.41
CA SER A 203 -0.48 7.59 11.22
C SER A 203 -1.74 8.35 10.79
N ILE A 204 -2.87 7.65 10.63
CA ILE A 204 -4.16 8.27 10.30
C ILE A 204 -4.67 9.05 11.50
N ARG A 205 -5.19 10.26 11.24
CA ARG A 205 -5.89 11.05 12.25
C ARG A 205 -7.41 10.81 12.14
N PRO A 206 -8.12 10.59 13.26
CA PRO A 206 -9.57 10.55 13.24
C PRO A 206 -10.15 11.92 12.86
N GLY A 207 -11.31 11.89 12.21
CA GLY A 207 -12.11 13.08 11.89
C GLY A 207 -13.20 13.34 12.92
#